data_AF-A0AAU5LAA1-F1
#
_entry.id   AF-A0AAU5LAA1-F1
#
_cell.length_a   1.000
_cell.length_b   1.000
_cell.length_c   1.000
_cell.angle_alpha   90.00
_cell.angle_beta   90.00
_cell.angle_gamma   90.00
#
_symmetry.space_group_name_H-M   'P 1'
#
loop_
_entity.id
_entity.type
_entity.pdbx_description
1 polymer ?
#
loop_
_entity_poly.entity_id
_entity_poly.type
_entity_poly.pdbx_seq_one_letter_code
_entity_poly.pdbx_strand_id
1 'polypeptide(L)' 'MKASDDPKAARKGRLVFRDPLDQQSSDDTDAGWGGRPGTADSGGRGLDWYLSQRPPHHGD' A
#
# COMPACT_ATOMS: atom_id res chain seq x y z
N MET A 1 -34.78 -2.24 -28.18
CA MET A 1 -33.48 -2.79 -27.73
C MET A 1 -32.96 -1.87 -26.63
N LYS A 2 -33.01 -2.29 -25.36
CA LYS A 2 -32.43 -1.54 -24.23
C LYS A 2 -30.92 -1.78 -24.25
N ALA A 3 -30.12 -0.71 -24.38
CA ALA A 3 -28.67 -0.81 -24.20
C ALA A 3 -28.38 -1.12 -22.72
N SER A 4 -27.55 -2.12 -22.48
CA SER A 4 -27.07 -2.48 -21.15
C SER A 4 -26.11 -1.39 -20.66
N ASP A 5 -26.48 -0.71 -19.57
CA ASP A 5 -25.64 0.26 -18.83
C ASP A 5 -24.59 -0.51 -18.00
N ASP A 6 -23.68 -1.20 -18.68
CA ASP A 6 -22.59 -1.92 -18.02
C ASP A 6 -21.36 -1.00 -17.90
N PRO A 7 -21.06 -0.44 -16.70
CA PRO A 7 -19.97 0.53 -16.52
C PRO A 7 -18.59 -0.07 -16.81
N LYS A 8 -18.52 -1.40 -16.95
CA LYS A 8 -17.31 -2.14 -17.32
C LYS A 8 -16.99 -2.05 -18.81
N ALA A 9 -17.99 -1.89 -19.68
CA ALA A 9 -17.81 -1.84 -21.14
C ALA A 9 -17.17 -0.52 -21.63
N ALA A 10 -17.19 0.54 -20.80
CA ALA A 10 -16.71 1.87 -21.18
C ALA A 10 -15.19 2.10 -20.98
N ARG A 11 -14.47 1.20 -20.29
CA ARG A 11 -13.05 1.41 -20.00
C ARG A 11 -12.17 0.83 -21.09
N LYS A 12 -12.19 1.45 -22.28
CA LYS A 12 -11.03 1.32 -23.19
C LYS A 12 -9.81 1.86 -22.43
N GLY A 13 -8.75 1.07 -22.32
CA GLY A 13 -7.51 1.51 -21.67
C GLY A 13 -7.02 2.79 -22.33
N ARG A 14 -7.10 3.91 -21.61
CA ARG A 14 -6.67 5.22 -22.10
C ARG A 14 -5.32 5.53 -21.47
N LEU A 15 -4.32 5.77 -22.32
CA LEU A 15 -3.03 6.30 -21.87
C LEU A 15 -3.20 7.76 -21.46
N VAL A 16 -2.77 8.12 -20.26
CA VAL A 16 -2.82 9.47 -19.71
C VAL A 16 -1.40 9.99 -19.59
N PHE A 17 -1.08 11.05 -20.34
CA PHE A 17 0.26 11.68 -20.39
C PHE A 17 0.31 12.98 -19.57
N ARG A 18 -0.32 12.99 -18.39
CA ARG A 18 -0.23 14.11 -17.45
C ARG A 18 1.06 14.00 -16.64
N ASP A 19 1.39 15.03 -15.86
CA ASP A 19 2.48 14.96 -14.90
C ASP A 19 2.26 13.74 -13.97
N PRO A 20 3.23 12.81 -13.88
CA PRO A 20 3.10 11.61 -13.05
C PRO A 20 2.91 11.91 -11.56
N LEU A 21 3.27 13.10 -11.09
CA LEU A 21 3.15 13.49 -9.68
C LEU A 21 1.84 14.23 -9.35
N ASP A 22 1.02 14.54 -10.35
CA ASP A 22 -0.21 15.33 -10.19
C ASP A 22 -1.37 14.52 -9.58
N GLN A 23 -1.18 13.21 -9.37
CA GLN A 23 -2.16 12.31 -8.80
C GLN A 23 -1.50 11.41 -7.75
N GLN A 24 -2.15 11.28 -6.59
CA GLN A 24 -1.75 10.33 -5.56
C GLN A 24 -1.87 8.89 -6.08
N SER A 25 -0.78 8.12 -5.94
CA SER A 25 -0.73 6.68 -6.23
C SER A 25 -1.10 5.85 -5.00
N SER A 26 -1.35 4.56 -5.20
CA SER A 26 -1.53 3.61 -4.09
C SER A 26 -0.30 3.52 -3.19
N ASP A 27 0.88 3.68 -3.80
CA ASP A 27 2.16 3.52 -3.14
C ASP A 27 2.50 4.73 -2.26
N ASP A 28 1.81 5.86 -2.47
CA ASP A 28 1.87 7.05 -1.60
C ASP A 28 1.00 6.90 -0.34
N THR A 29 0.32 5.76 -0.16
CA THR A 29 -0.48 5.49 1.03
C THR A 29 0.22 4.50 1.94
N ASP A 30 0.05 4.67 3.26
CA ASP A 30 0.48 3.66 4.25
C ASP A 30 -0.42 2.41 4.24
N ALA A 31 -1.18 2.16 3.17
CA ALA A 31 -2.02 0.97 3.08
C ALA A 31 -1.15 -0.30 3.17
N GLY A 32 -1.44 -1.15 4.16
CA GLY A 32 -0.63 -2.34 4.45
C GLY A 32 0.53 -2.09 5.44
N TRP A 33 0.80 -0.84 5.80
CA TRP A 33 1.75 -0.46 6.84
C TRP A 33 0.99 0.02 8.09
N GLY A 34 0.96 -0.78 9.14
CA GLY A 34 0.46 -0.35 10.47
C GLY A 34 -1.07 -0.20 10.62
N GLY A 35 -1.88 -0.77 9.73
CA GLY A 35 -3.34 -0.80 9.86
C GLY A 35 -3.81 -1.37 11.21
N ARG A 36 -4.87 -0.77 11.79
CA ARG A 36 -5.42 -1.19 13.10
C ARG A 36 -5.75 -2.70 13.09
N PRO A 37 -5.18 -3.50 13.99
CA PRO A 37 -5.45 -4.93 14.04
C PRO A 37 -6.86 -5.16 14.59
N GLY A 38 -7.81 -5.34 13.67
CA GLY A 38 -9.04 -6.05 13.97
C GLY A 38 -8.74 -7.54 13.95
N THR A 39 -8.40 -8.10 15.11
CA THR A 39 -8.35 -9.55 15.38
C THR A 39 -7.13 -10.29 14.79
N ALA A 40 -6.10 -10.43 15.64
CA ALA A 40 -5.17 -11.57 15.66
C ALA A 40 -4.01 -11.66 14.64
N ASP A 41 -3.49 -10.57 14.08
CA ASP A 41 -2.21 -10.67 13.33
C ASP A 41 -1.29 -9.45 13.43
N SER A 42 -1.13 -8.93 14.65
CA SER A 42 0.10 -8.20 14.98
C SER A 42 1.23 -9.22 15.21
N GLY A 43 1.62 -9.95 14.15
CA GLY A 43 2.70 -10.96 14.17
C GLY A 43 4.12 -10.37 14.35
N GLY A 44 4.22 -9.15 14.85
CA GLY A 44 5.46 -8.45 15.16
C GLY A 44 5.93 -8.73 16.59
N ARG A 45 7.24 -8.75 16.77
CA ARG A 45 7.87 -8.83 18.10
C ARG A 45 7.59 -7.53 18.87
N GLY A 46 7.53 -7.58 20.19
CA GLY A 46 7.25 -6.40 21.03
C GLY A 46 8.33 -5.31 20.93
N LEU A 47 8.00 -4.09 21.39
CA LEU A 47 8.92 -2.94 21.43
C LEU A 47 10.20 -3.26 22.24
N ASP A 48 10.06 -4.01 23.31
CA ASP A 48 11.13 -4.53 24.14
C ASP A 48 12.15 -5.36 23.34
N TRP A 49 11.66 -6.22 22.43
CA TRP A 49 12.52 -7.01 21.56
C TRP A 49 13.40 -6.11 20.68
N TYR A 50 12.83 -5.07 20.06
CA TYR A 50 13.58 -4.15 19.20
C TYR A 50 14.65 -3.37 19.98
N LEU A 51 14.31 -2.86 21.16
CA LEU A 51 15.25 -2.11 22.01
C LEU A 51 16.42 -2.98 22.50
N SER A 52 16.22 -4.29 22.60
CA SER A 52 17.28 -5.24 22.97
C SER A 52 18.25 -5.58 21.83
N GLN A 53 17.88 -5.35 20.57
CA GLN A 53 18.74 -5.66 19.44
C GLN A 53 19.86 -4.62 19.36
N ARG A 54 21.12 -5.07 19.47
CA ARG A 54 22.25 -4.24 19.11
C ARG A 54 22.38 -4.25 17.58
N PRO A 55 22.51 -3.10 16.91
CA PRO A 55 22.80 -3.08 15.48
C PRO A 55 24.05 -3.92 15.22
N PRO A 56 24.09 -4.74 14.15
CA PRO A 56 25.33 -5.39 13.77
C PRO A 56 26.40 -4.31 13.61
N HIS A 57 27.53 -4.48 14.29
CA HIS A 57 28.67 -3.62 14.09
C HIS A 57 29.09 -3.80 12.62
N HIS A 58 28.82 -2.80 11.78
CA HIS A 58 29.36 -2.77 10.42
C HIS A 58 30.84 -2.39 10.53
N GLY A 59 31.72 -3.39 10.63
CA GLY A 59 33.15 -3.25 10.40
C GLY A 59 34.06 -3.97 11.41
N ASP A 60 35.00 -4.73 10.86
CA ASP A 60 36.43 -4.44 10.98
C ASP A 60 36.90 -3.78 9.66
#